data_AF-A0A7R9HEP3-F1
#
_entry.id   AF-A0A7R9HEP3-F1
#
_cell.length_a   1.000
_cell.length_b   1.000
_cell.length_c   1.000
_cell.angle_alpha   90.00
_cell.angle_beta   90.00
_cell.angle_gamma   90.00
#
_symmetry.space_group_name_H-M   'P 1'
#
loop_
_entity.id
_entity.type
_entity.pdbx_description
1 polymer ?
#
loop_
_entity_poly.entity_id
_entity_poly.type
_entity_poly.pdbx_seq_one_letter_code
_entity_poly.pdbx_strand_id
1 'polypeptide(L)'
;MSLCVLFIIIYSVAWPVCVDWWALGVLLYEMLAGRSPFDIAGASENPDQNTEDYLFQVILEKTIRIPRSLSVKAASVLKGFLNKNPADRLGCHRETGFLDIVNHPFFKSIDWELVRS
;
A
#
# COMPACT_ATOMS: atom_id res chain seq x y z
N MET A 1 2.96 2.21 -13.48
CA MET A 1 2.36 3.56 -13.31
C MET A 1 0.91 3.65 -13.79
N SER A 2 0.46 2.75 -14.69
CA SER A 2 -0.94 2.68 -15.11
C SER A 2 -1.84 2.03 -14.03
N LEU A 3 -3.09 2.47 -13.95
CA LEU A 3 -4.23 1.94 -13.16
C LEU A 3 -4.26 2.17 -11.64
N CYS A 4 -3.13 2.14 -10.91
CA CYS A 4 -3.16 2.49 -9.47
C CYS A 4 -3.60 3.94 -9.22
N VAL A 5 -3.33 4.85 -10.16
CA VAL A 5 -3.67 6.28 -10.06
C VAL A 5 -5.16 6.55 -10.35
N LEU A 6 -5.86 5.64 -11.05
CA LEU A 6 -7.25 5.87 -11.45
C LEU A 6 -8.22 5.64 -10.28
N PHE A 7 -7.93 4.68 -9.41
CA PHE A 7 -8.72 4.42 -8.19
C PHE A 7 -8.61 5.54 -7.15
N ILE A 8 -7.45 6.21 -7.14
CA ILE A 8 -7.12 7.37 -6.30
C ILE A 8 -8.02 8.56 -6.64
N ILE A 9 -8.28 8.79 -7.94
CA ILE A 9 -9.05 9.93 -8.45
C ILE A 9 -10.56 9.74 -8.24
N ILE A 10 -11.08 8.51 -8.34
CA ILE A 10 -12.55 8.27 -8.29
C ILE A 10 -13.13 8.42 -6.87
N TYR A 11 -12.35 8.18 -5.81
CA TYR A 11 -12.83 8.29 -4.41
C TYR A 11 -12.36 9.52 -3.63
N SER A 12 -11.44 10.34 -4.15
CA SER A 12 -10.71 11.32 -3.32
C SER A 12 -11.10 12.76 -3.62
N VAL A 13 -12.28 13.15 -3.15
CA VAL A 13 -12.58 14.57 -2.90
C VAL A 13 -12.29 14.93 -1.42
N ALA A 14 -12.15 13.94 -0.53
CA ALA A 14 -12.07 14.16 0.93
C ALA A 14 -10.74 13.82 1.62
N TRP A 15 -9.86 12.99 1.03
CA TRP A 15 -8.67 12.47 1.74
C TRP A 15 -7.40 12.32 0.87
N PRO A 16 -6.89 13.40 0.26
CA PRO A 16 -5.75 13.34 -0.66
C PRO A 16 -4.50 12.70 -0.03
N VAL A 17 -4.15 13.06 1.21
CA VAL A 17 -2.94 12.56 1.91
C VAL A 17 -3.02 11.05 2.21
N CYS A 18 -4.22 10.52 2.49
CA CYS A 18 -4.38 9.11 2.83
C CYS A 18 -4.13 8.17 1.65
N VAL A 19 -4.29 8.72 0.46
CA VAL A 19 -4.09 8.00 -0.78
C VAL A 19 -2.60 7.85 -1.09
N ASP A 20 -1.82 8.90 -0.83
CA ASP A 20 -0.37 8.86 -1.00
C ASP A 20 0.26 7.77 -0.13
N TRP A 21 -0.23 7.58 1.10
CA TRP A 21 0.23 6.51 1.99
C TRP A 21 -0.10 5.11 1.48
N TRP A 22 -1.23 4.93 0.81
CA TRP A 22 -1.54 3.66 0.16
C TRP A 22 -0.60 3.39 -1.02
N ALA A 23 -0.38 4.40 -1.87
CA ALA A 23 0.55 4.29 -2.99
C ALA A 23 1.98 3.97 -2.51
N LEU A 24 2.42 4.60 -1.42
CA LEU A 24 3.69 4.28 -0.76
C LEU A 24 3.74 2.82 -0.28
N GLY A 25 2.64 2.30 0.29
CA GLY A 25 2.53 0.90 0.68
C GLY A 25 2.69 -0.08 -0.49
N VAL A 26 2.08 0.23 -1.63
CA VAL A 26 2.19 -0.59 -2.85
C VAL A 26 3.64 -0.58 -3.35
N LEU A 27 4.25 0.60 -3.45
CA LEU A 27 5.63 0.75 -3.89
C LEU A 27 6.60 0.03 -2.94
N LEU A 28 6.40 0.17 -1.62
CA LEU A 28 7.21 -0.52 -0.62
C LEU A 28 7.07 -2.05 -0.74
N TYR A 29 5.86 -2.54 -1.00
CA TYR A 29 5.65 -3.96 -1.25
C TYR A 29 6.46 -4.41 -2.47
N GLU A 30 6.39 -3.68 -3.59
CA GLU A 30 7.12 -4.01 -4.82
C GLU A 30 8.63 -4.03 -4.60
N MET A 31 9.18 -3.04 -3.88
CA MET A 31 10.60 -2.98 -3.55
C MET A 31 11.06 -4.17 -2.68
N LEU A 32 10.21 -4.64 -1.76
CA LEU A 32 10.56 -5.71 -0.83
C LEU A 32 10.28 -7.12 -1.37
N ALA A 33 9.22 -7.28 -2.16
CA ALA A 33 8.73 -8.57 -2.65
C ALA A 33 9.10 -8.85 -4.11
N GLY A 34 9.56 -7.82 -4.86
CA GLY A 34 9.94 -7.90 -6.27
C GLY A 34 8.78 -8.12 -7.24
N ARG A 35 7.53 -7.96 -6.79
CA ARG A 35 6.30 -8.17 -7.58
C ARG A 35 5.16 -7.30 -7.06
N SER A 36 4.12 -7.11 -7.85
CA SER A 36 2.94 -6.33 -7.42
C SER A 36 2.19 -7.05 -6.30
N PRO A 37 1.63 -6.33 -5.29
CA PRO A 37 0.72 -6.94 -4.31
C PRO A 37 -0.59 -7.45 -4.95
N PHE A 38 -0.90 -6.96 -6.15
CA PHE A 38 -2.05 -7.34 -6.95
C PHE A 38 -1.67 -8.22 -8.14
N ASP A 39 -0.41 -8.70 -8.22
CA ASP A 39 -0.03 -9.64 -9.28
C ASP A 39 -0.91 -10.88 -9.17
N ILE A 40 -1.79 -11.00 -10.16
CA ILE A 40 -2.48 -12.23 -10.49
C ILE A 40 -1.41 -13.03 -11.22
N ALA A 41 -0.58 -13.76 -10.46
CA ALA A 41 0.53 -14.50 -11.02
C ALA A 41 0.03 -15.43 -12.13
N GLY A 42 0.45 -15.12 -13.36
CA GLY A 42 0.00 -15.77 -14.59
C GLY A 42 -1.25 -15.09 -15.14
N ALA A 43 -1.19 -14.65 -16.41
CA ALA A 43 -2.39 -14.48 -17.21
C ALA A 43 -3.22 -15.74 -16.97
N SER A 44 -4.32 -15.59 -16.25
CA SER A 44 -5.24 -16.69 -16.06
C SER A 44 -5.58 -17.20 -17.46
N GLU A 45 -5.71 -18.51 -17.63
CA GLU A 45 -6.24 -19.05 -18.89
C GLU A 45 -7.64 -18.48 -19.18
N ASN A 46 -8.28 -17.88 -18.17
CA ASN A 46 -9.50 -17.10 -18.27
C ASN A 46 -9.23 -15.65 -18.70
N PRO A 47 -9.62 -15.25 -19.92
CA PRO A 47 -9.43 -13.89 -20.43
C PRO A 47 -10.07 -12.81 -19.55
N ASP A 48 -11.16 -13.15 -18.86
CA ASP A 48 -11.90 -12.24 -17.98
C ASP A 48 -11.07 -11.72 -16.80
N GLN A 49 -10.03 -12.47 -16.38
CA GLN A 49 -9.15 -12.08 -15.27
C GLN A 49 -7.99 -11.16 -15.71
N ASN A 50 -7.87 -10.88 -17.00
CA ASN A 50 -6.90 -9.93 -17.54
C ASN A 50 -7.53 -8.55 -17.82
N THR A 51 -8.78 -8.33 -17.37
CA THR A 51 -9.50 -7.05 -17.53
C THR A 51 -9.19 -6.07 -16.40
N GLU A 52 -9.34 -4.78 -16.69
CA GLU A 52 -9.20 -3.72 -15.68
C GLU A 52 -10.25 -3.84 -14.57
N ASP A 53 -11.48 -4.22 -14.91
CA ASP A 53 -12.58 -4.44 -13.95
C ASP A 53 -12.25 -5.53 -12.93
N TYR A 54 -11.64 -6.63 -13.38
CA TYR A 54 -11.18 -7.68 -12.48
C TYR A 54 -10.03 -7.19 -11.57
N LEU A 55 -9.09 -6.41 -12.11
CA LEU A 55 -8.04 -5.79 -11.30
C LEU A 55 -8.63 -4.86 -10.23
N PHE A 56 -9.64 -4.06 -10.57
CA PHE A 56 -10.34 -3.21 -9.61
C PHE A 56 -11.02 -4.02 -8.52
N GLN A 57 -11.70 -5.12 -8.88
CA GLN A 57 -12.29 -6.03 -7.91
C GLN A 57 -11.22 -6.63 -6.97
N VAL A 58 -10.06 -7.03 -7.50
CA VAL A 58 -8.94 -7.54 -6.71
C VAL A 58 -8.43 -6.47 -5.73
N ILE A 59 -8.24 -5.24 -6.18
CA ILE A 59 -7.80 -4.12 -5.33
C ILE A 59 -8.82 -3.84 -4.21
N LEU A 60 -10.12 -3.94 -4.52
CA LEU A 60 -11.22 -3.67 -3.59
C LEU A 60 -11.45 -4.80 -2.58
N GLU A 61 -11.52 -6.04 -3.02
CA GLU A 61 -12.03 -7.15 -2.22
C GLU A 61 -10.92 -8.06 -1.70
N LYS A 62 -9.88 -8.28 -2.50
CA LYS A 62 -8.87 -9.29 -2.17
C LYS A 62 -7.95 -8.81 -1.05
N THR A 63 -7.71 -9.68 -0.08
CA THR A 63 -6.71 -9.44 0.97
C THR A 63 -5.31 -9.59 0.39
N ILE A 64 -4.46 -8.56 0.58
CA ILE A 64 -3.07 -8.60 0.15
C ILE A 64 -2.29 -9.58 1.04
N ARG A 65 -1.56 -10.50 0.40
CA ARG A 65 -0.78 -11.54 1.10
C ARG A 65 0.68 -11.13 1.18
N ILE A 66 1.14 -10.84 2.40
CA ILE A 66 2.54 -10.49 2.64
C ILE A 66 3.42 -11.76 2.59
N PRO A 67 4.53 -11.79 1.82
CA PRO A 67 5.44 -12.93 1.78
C PRO A 67 6.06 -13.23 3.15
N ARG A 68 6.14 -14.52 3.50
CA ARG A 68 6.75 -14.98 4.77
C ARG A 68 8.25 -14.71 4.87
N SER A 69 8.91 -14.42 3.75
CA SER A 69 10.33 -14.05 3.69
C SER A 69 10.60 -12.64 4.23
N LEU A 70 9.57 -11.79 4.34
CA LEU A 70 9.73 -10.44 4.87
C LEU A 70 9.80 -10.46 6.40
N SER A 71 10.58 -9.54 6.97
CA SER A 71 10.68 -9.37 8.42
C SER A 71 9.32 -8.99 9.02
N VAL A 72 9.12 -9.29 10.31
CA VAL A 72 7.89 -8.93 11.04
C VAL A 72 7.63 -7.42 10.97
N LYS A 73 8.68 -6.60 11.03
CA LYS A 73 8.60 -5.13 10.92
C LYS A 73 8.13 -4.69 9.53
N ALA A 74 8.66 -5.29 8.48
CA ALA A 74 8.25 -5.04 7.10
C ALA A 74 6.80 -5.47 6.86
N ALA A 75 6.40 -6.64 7.36
CA ALA A 75 5.02 -7.10 7.26
C ALA A 75 4.05 -6.19 8.02
N SER A 76 4.44 -5.70 9.19
CA SER A 76 3.65 -4.75 9.99
C SER A 76 3.41 -3.44 9.24
N VAL A 77 4.47 -2.83 8.69
CA VAL A 77 4.33 -1.53 8.00
C VAL A 77 3.50 -1.67 6.73
N LEU A 78 3.67 -2.76 5.97
CA LEU A 78 2.89 -3.02 4.76
C LEU A 78 1.41 -3.20 5.07
N LYS A 79 1.07 -3.93 6.14
CA LYS A 79 -0.33 -4.06 6.59
C LYS A 79 -0.94 -2.71 7.00
N GLY A 80 -0.14 -1.84 7.61
CA GLY A 80 -0.57 -0.50 8.01
C GLY A 80 -0.91 0.39 6.80
N PHE A 81 0.01 0.49 5.83
CA PHE A 81 -0.21 1.30 4.62
C PHE A 81 -1.27 0.73 3.69
N LEU A 82 -1.33 -0.60 3.57
CA LEU A 82 -2.24 -1.30 2.68
C LEU A 82 -3.57 -1.69 3.37
N ASN A 83 -3.95 -0.94 4.41
CA ASN A 83 -5.25 -1.08 5.03
C ASN A 83 -6.34 -0.47 4.13
N LYS A 84 -7.37 -1.25 3.78
CA LYS A 84 -8.45 -0.80 2.91
C LYS A 84 -9.30 0.28 3.57
N ASN A 85 -9.46 0.24 4.90
CA ASN A 85 -10.14 1.29 5.65
C ASN A 85 -9.20 2.50 5.83
N PRO A 86 -9.52 3.69 5.27
CA PRO A 86 -8.71 4.89 5.44
C PRO A 86 -8.57 5.32 6.90
N ALA A 87 -9.57 5.08 7.75
CA ALA A 87 -9.53 5.48 9.16
C ALA A 87 -8.47 4.71 9.96
N ASP A 88 -8.22 3.46 9.58
CA ASP A 88 -7.25 2.56 10.23
C ASP A 88 -5.93 2.46 9.45
N ARG A 89 -5.77 3.26 8.39
CA ARG A 89 -4.57 3.25 7.55
C ARG A 89 -3.47 4.08 8.19
N LEU A 90 -2.27 3.50 8.22
CA LEU A 90 -1.07 4.18 8.72
C LEU A 90 -0.83 5.48 7.92
N GLY A 91 -0.64 6.59 8.61
CA GLY A 91 -0.49 7.91 7.97
C GLY A 91 -1.78 8.72 7.82
N CYS A 92 -2.95 8.10 7.95
CA CYS A 92 -4.24 8.75 7.71
C CYS A 92 -4.93 9.27 8.97
N HIS A 93 -4.41 8.95 10.16
CA HIS A 93 -4.95 9.48 11.41
C HIS A 93 -4.78 11.01 11.46
N ARG A 94 -5.85 11.74 11.79
CA ARG A 94 -5.88 13.20 11.71
C ARG A 94 -4.87 13.88 12.63
N GLU A 95 -4.63 13.31 13.81
CA GLU A 95 -3.82 13.94 14.85
C GLU A 95 -2.37 13.41 14.87
N THR A 96 -2.17 12.14 14.50
CA THR A 96 -0.89 11.43 14.68
C THR A 96 -0.33 10.85 13.38
N GLY A 97 -0.99 11.03 12.23
CA GLY A 97 -0.73 10.26 11.02
C GLY A 97 0.75 10.16 10.64
N PHE A 98 1.45 11.29 10.51
CA PHE A 98 2.89 11.28 10.18
C PHE A 98 3.76 10.74 11.32
N LEU A 99 3.41 11.07 12.58
CA LEU A 99 4.16 10.62 13.75
C LEU A 99 4.09 9.10 13.91
N ASP A 100 2.96 8.49 13.59
CA ASP A 100 2.78 7.03 13.61
C ASP A 100 3.70 6.33 12.60
N ILE A 101 3.95 6.97 11.45
CA ILE A 101 4.90 6.47 10.44
C ILE A 101 6.32 6.57 10.97
N VAL A 102 6.74 7.75 11.42
CA VAL A 102 8.10 8.00 11.94
C VAL A 102 8.44 7.05 13.09
N ASN A 103 7.49 6.83 13.99
CA ASN A 103 7.67 5.96 15.17
C ASN A 103 7.49 4.46 14.85
N HIS A 104 7.04 4.10 13.65
CA HIS A 104 6.80 2.70 13.31
C HIS A 104 8.11 1.89 13.40
N PRO A 105 8.12 0.69 14.00
CA PRO A 105 9.34 -0.10 14.21
C PRO A 105 10.16 -0.41 12.95
N PHE A 106 9.53 -0.36 11.77
CA PHE A 106 10.19 -0.49 10.46
C PHE A 106 11.13 0.68 10.16
N PHE A 107 10.76 1.91 10.54
CA PHE A 107 11.52 3.12 10.26
C PHE A 107 12.40 3.58 11.43
N LYS A 108 12.37 2.89 12.57
CA LYS A 108 13.14 3.26 13.78
C LYS A 108 14.66 3.39 13.56
N SER A 109 15.22 2.69 12.58
CA SER A 109 16.65 2.78 12.25
C SER A 109 16.99 3.93 11.31
N ILE A 110 16.00 4.67 10.81
CA ILE A 110 16.21 5.83 9.95
C ILE A 110 16.41 7.05 10.85
N ASP A 111 17.52 7.74 10.66
CA ASP A 111 17.71 9.09 11.18
C ASP A 111 16.98 10.09 10.29
N TRP A 112 15.79 10.49 10.72
CA TRP A 112 14.94 11.41 9.98
C TRP A 112 15.52 12.84 9.91
N GLU A 113 16.44 13.22 10.80
CA GLU A 113 17.11 14.53 10.73
C GLU A 113 18.15 14.54 9.59
N LEU A 114 18.89 13.45 9.42
CA LEU A 114 19.83 13.29 8.32
C LEU A 114 19.14 13.32 6.94
N VAL A 115 17.94 12.75 6.84
CA VAL A 115 17.16 12.66 5.59
C VAL A 115 16.57 14.01 5.17
N ARG A 116 16.47 14.99 6.07
CA ARG A 116 15.87 16.32 5.81
C ARG A 116 16.87 17.35 5.27
N SER A 117 18.11 16.94 4.99
CA SER A 117 19.21 17.81 4.54
C SER A 117 19.20 18.10 3.04
#